data_AF-F7CAB2-F1
#
_entry.id   AF-F7CAB2-F1
#
_cell.length_a   1.000
_cell.length_b   1.000
_cell.length_c   1.000
_cell.angle_alpha   90.00
_cell.angle_beta   90.00
_cell.angle_gamma   90.00
#
_symmetry.space_group_name_H-M   'P 1'
#
loop_
_entity.id
_entity.type
_entity.pdbx_description
1 polymer ?
#
loop_
_entity_poly.entity_id
_entity_poly.type
_entity_poly.pdbx_seq_one_letter_code
_entity_poly.pdbx_strand_id
1 'polypeptide(L)'
;MAAANKLLGISRCLLGSSRLGVPAVRTVMCPRSSRLGPGHIRAFSSEDKVTVKFINRDGETLVAQGKVGESLLDVVVEKNLDIDGFGACEGTLACSTCHLIFEDHIFQQLDPITDEEMDMLDLAYGLTDTSRLGCQICLKKSMNGMTVKVPESVADVRQAVDMGKSS
;
A
#
# COMPACT_ATOMS: atom_id res chain seq x y z
N MET A 1 -46.22 -16.63 -38.30
CA MET A 1 -45.73 -17.77 -39.11
C MET A 1 -45.02 -17.21 -40.33
N ALA A 2 -43.70 -17.24 -40.34
CA ALA A 2 -42.84 -17.39 -41.52
C ALA A 2 -41.41 -17.40 -41.00
N ALA A 3 -40.86 -18.60 -40.91
CA ALA A 3 -39.50 -18.89 -40.55
C ALA A 3 -38.68 -19.20 -41.81
N ALA A 4 -37.36 -19.24 -41.60
CA ALA A 4 -36.31 -19.81 -42.46
C ALA A 4 -35.77 -18.85 -43.55
N ASN A 5 -34.49 -18.85 -43.90
CA ASN A 5 -33.48 -19.89 -43.72
C ASN A 5 -32.02 -19.38 -43.86
N LYS A 6 -31.11 -20.22 -43.37
CA LYS A 6 -29.63 -20.20 -43.32
C LYS A 6 -28.89 -19.90 -44.63
N LEU A 7 -27.63 -19.43 -44.51
CA LEU A 7 -26.36 -20.04 -45.02
C LEU A 7 -25.18 -19.07 -44.72
N LEU A 8 -24.26 -19.40 -43.80
CA LEU A 8 -22.91 -19.98 -44.05
C LEU A 8 -21.97 -19.14 -44.93
N GLY A 9 -20.81 -18.74 -44.37
CA GLY A 9 -19.62 -18.49 -45.20
C GLY A 9 -18.57 -17.50 -44.68
N ILE A 10 -17.57 -18.03 -43.97
CA ILE A 10 -16.12 -17.77 -44.06
C ILE A 10 -15.50 -16.33 -44.11
N SER A 11 -14.62 -16.13 -43.12
CA SER A 11 -13.25 -15.56 -43.21
C SER A 11 -13.07 -14.08 -43.55
N ARG A 12 -12.57 -13.34 -42.55
CA ARG A 12 -11.30 -12.57 -42.67
C ARG A 12 -10.85 -12.06 -41.30
N CYS A 13 -9.67 -12.53 -40.88
CA CYS A 13 -8.84 -11.81 -39.93
C CYS A 13 -8.58 -10.40 -40.48
N LEU A 14 -9.00 -9.37 -39.76
CA LEU A 14 -8.44 -8.04 -39.89
C LEU A 14 -7.79 -7.69 -38.57
N LEU A 15 -6.46 -7.62 -38.62
CA LEU A 15 -5.61 -7.04 -37.61
C LEU A 15 -6.09 -5.61 -37.33
N GLY A 16 -6.48 -5.36 -36.09
CA GLY A 16 -6.77 -4.05 -35.55
C GLY A 16 -6.05 -3.89 -34.23
N SER A 17 -4.72 -3.79 -34.30
CA SER A 17 -3.83 -3.46 -33.19
C SER A 17 -4.20 -2.08 -32.64
N SER A 18 -5.15 -2.07 -31.71
CA SER A 18 -5.51 -0.87 -30.98
C SER A 18 -4.56 -0.79 -29.80
N ARG A 19 -3.64 0.16 -29.92
CA ARG A 19 -2.62 0.51 -28.93
C ARG A 19 -3.29 0.69 -27.56
N LEU A 20 -3.26 -0.34 -26.73
CA LEU A 20 -3.37 -0.15 -25.29
C LEU A 20 -2.02 0.37 -24.85
N GLY A 21 -1.89 1.70 -24.90
CA GLY A 21 -0.85 2.40 -24.16
C GLY A 21 -1.08 2.10 -22.69
N VAL A 22 -0.33 1.13 -22.18
CA VAL A 22 -0.19 0.90 -20.74
C VAL A 22 0.29 2.22 -20.14
N PRO A 23 -0.44 2.85 -19.20
CA PRO A 23 0.10 4.02 -18.53
C PRO A 23 1.36 3.58 -17.81
N ALA A 24 2.45 4.31 -18.05
CA ALA A 24 3.74 4.09 -17.41
C ALA A 24 3.53 3.88 -15.91
N VAL A 25 3.91 2.69 -15.43
CA VAL A 25 3.98 2.34 -14.02
C VAL A 25 4.84 3.41 -13.35
N ARG A 26 4.20 4.40 -12.73
CA ARG A 26 4.87 5.32 -11.82
C ARG A 26 5.17 4.46 -10.60
N THR A 27 6.38 3.93 -10.53
CA THR A 27 6.97 3.47 -9.28
C THR A 27 6.63 4.52 -8.23
N VAL A 28 5.87 4.15 -7.20
CA VAL A 28 5.53 5.05 -6.10
C VAL A 28 6.78 5.19 -5.23
N MET A 29 7.81 5.80 -5.82
CA MET A 29 8.95 6.29 -5.08
C MET A 29 8.43 7.55 -4.39
N CYS A 30 7.80 7.40 -3.21
CA CYS A 30 7.77 8.51 -2.26
C CYS A 30 9.23 9.01 -2.23
N PRO A 31 9.51 10.30 -2.46
CA PRO A 31 10.86 10.79 -2.44
C PRO A 31 11.40 10.57 -1.03
N ARG A 32 12.01 9.41 -0.80
CA ARG A 32 12.70 9.06 0.43
C ARG A 32 13.66 10.22 0.64
N SER A 33 13.64 10.81 1.83
CA SER A 33 14.45 11.99 2.17
C SER A 33 15.94 11.62 2.11
N SER A 34 16.45 11.46 0.90
CA SER A 34 17.83 11.18 0.61
C SER A 34 18.54 12.51 0.79
N ARG A 35 19.46 12.55 1.75
CA ARG A 35 20.43 13.64 1.89
C ARG A 35 21.22 13.74 0.58
N LEU A 36 20.77 14.56 -0.35
CA LEU A 36 21.45 14.77 -1.64
C LEU A 36 21.38 16.24 -2.03
N GLY A 37 22.56 16.86 -2.07
CA GLY A 37 23.01 17.91 -3.00
C GLY A 37 22.22 19.23 -3.13
N PRO A 38 22.90 20.39 -3.26
CA PRO A 38 22.25 21.66 -3.57
C PRO A 38 21.82 21.65 -5.05
N GLY A 39 20.60 21.21 -5.33
CA GLY A 39 20.07 21.14 -6.69
C GLY A 39 18.55 20.99 -6.69
N HIS A 40 17.84 22.08 -6.40
CA HIS A 40 16.40 22.23 -6.58
C HIS A 40 15.49 21.37 -5.68
N ILE A 41 15.72 21.43 -4.37
CA ILE A 41 14.72 21.01 -3.37
C ILE A 41 13.59 22.06 -3.34
N ARG A 42 12.38 21.67 -3.78
CA ARG A 42 11.17 22.35 -3.31
C ARG A 42 11.15 22.17 -1.79
N ALA A 43 11.54 23.20 -1.05
CA ALA A 43 11.39 23.24 0.40
C ALA A 43 9.90 23.08 0.70
N PHE A 44 9.50 21.87 1.12
CA PHE A 44 8.17 21.67 1.68
C PHE A 44 8.10 22.50 2.97
N SER A 45 7.25 23.52 2.95
CA SER A 45 7.09 24.46 4.07
C SER A 45 6.61 23.70 5.31
N SER A 46 6.96 24.20 6.49
CA SER A 46 6.59 23.63 7.80
C SER A 46 5.08 23.51 8.06
N GLU A 47 4.25 23.90 7.10
CA GLU A 47 2.78 23.94 7.14
C GLU A 47 2.12 22.68 6.54
N ASP A 48 2.89 21.76 5.95
CA ASP A 48 2.39 20.54 5.30
C ASP A 48 2.44 19.30 6.22
N LYS A 49 2.02 19.45 7.49
CA LYS A 49 1.92 18.33 8.45
C LYS A 49 0.53 17.70 8.42
N VAL A 50 0.50 16.38 8.41
CA VAL A 50 -0.69 15.54 8.38
C VAL A 50 -0.71 14.69 9.64
N THR A 51 -1.83 14.72 10.38
CA THR A 51 -2.02 13.87 11.56
C THR A 51 -2.60 12.53 11.13
N VAL A 52 -2.02 11.43 11.61
CA VAL A 52 -2.47 10.07 11.35
C VAL A 52 -2.64 9.32 12.67
N LYS A 53 -3.73 8.58 12.79
CA LYS A 53 -4.01 7.71 13.94
C LYS A 53 -3.79 6.26 13.55
N PHE A 54 -2.92 5.56 14.25
CA PHE A 54 -2.66 4.14 14.10
C PHE A 54 -3.35 3.40 15.22
N ILE A 55 -4.30 2.51 14.90
CA ILE A 55 -4.85 1.58 15.87
C ILE A 55 -3.94 0.37 15.91
N ASN A 56 -3.24 0.17 17.02
CA ASN A 56 -2.34 -0.95 17.24
C ASN A 56 -3.13 -2.26 17.47
N ARG A 57 -2.42 -3.39 17.52
CA ARG A 57 -2.99 -4.72 17.74
C ARG A 57 -3.74 -4.81 19.07
N ASP A 58 -3.21 -4.17 20.10
CA ASP A 58 -3.81 -4.10 21.43
C ASP A 58 -5.05 -3.20 21.50
N GLY A 59 -5.42 -2.56 20.38
CA GLY A 59 -6.50 -1.58 20.29
C GLY A 59 -6.10 -0.17 20.75
N GLU A 60 -4.86 0.02 21.21
CA GLU A 60 -4.33 1.34 21.54
C GLU A 60 -4.27 2.22 20.29
N THR A 61 -4.67 3.49 20.43
CA THR A 61 -4.58 4.48 19.35
C THR A 61 -3.34 5.34 19.50
N LEU A 62 -2.36 5.12 18.63
CA LEU A 62 -1.13 5.90 18.53
C LEU A 62 -1.32 7.05 17.54
N VAL A 63 -1.01 8.28 17.95
CA VAL A 63 -1.16 9.46 17.09
C VAL A 63 0.20 9.98 16.67
N ALA A 64 0.41 10.10 15.36
CA ALA A 64 1.64 10.65 14.80
C ALA A 64 1.36 11.78 13.81
N GLN A 65 2.35 12.65 13.64
CA GLN A 65 2.35 13.68 12.61
C GLN A 65 3.47 13.41 11.61
N GLY A 66 3.12 13.30 10.34
CA GLY A 66 4.06 13.18 9.23
C GLY A 66 3.98 14.37 8.29
N LYS A 67 4.99 14.56 7.46
CA LYS A 67 4.99 15.56 6.40
C LYS A 67 4.35 14.97 5.14
N VAL A 68 3.67 15.80 4.37
CA VAL A 68 3.19 15.42 3.04
C VAL A 68 4.36 14.90 2.20
N GLY A 69 4.17 13.74 1.57
CA GLY A 69 5.19 13.05 0.78
C GLY A 69 6.02 12.02 1.53
N GLU A 70 5.99 11.99 2.88
CA GLU A 70 6.59 10.89 3.67
C GLU A 70 5.72 9.63 3.57
N SER A 71 6.35 8.45 3.59
CA SER A 71 5.60 7.19 3.64
C SER A 71 5.06 6.94 5.06
N LEU A 72 4.00 6.14 5.20
CA LEU A 72 3.50 5.77 6.54
C LEU A 72 4.55 5.01 7.35
N LEU A 73 5.43 4.25 6.68
CA LEU A 73 6.57 3.61 7.32
C LEU A 73 7.54 4.64 7.91
N ASP A 74 7.92 5.66 7.14
CA ASP A 74 8.84 6.70 7.63
C ASP A 74 8.24 7.43 8.85
N VAL A 75 6.92 7.65 8.88
CA VAL A 75 6.23 8.28 10.00
C VAL A 75 6.30 7.41 11.26
N VAL A 76 6.04 6.10 11.14
CA VAL A 76 6.12 5.14 12.25
C VAL A 76 7.54 5.12 12.82
N VAL A 77 8.56 5.04 11.97
CA VAL A 77 9.97 4.97 12.36
C VAL A 77 10.47 6.30 12.95
N GLU A 78 10.20 7.44 12.28
CA GLU A 78 10.65 8.76 12.75
C GLU A 78 10.01 9.14 14.08
N LYS A 79 8.74 8.76 14.29
CA LYS A 79 8.02 9.03 15.55
C LYS A 79 8.20 7.95 16.60
N ASN A 80 8.96 6.88 16.31
CA ASN A 80 9.19 5.77 17.22
C ASN A 80 7.88 5.22 17.80
N LEU A 81 6.88 4.98 16.94
CA LEU A 81 5.62 4.38 17.37
C LEU A 81 5.87 2.92 17.74
N ASP A 82 5.28 2.48 18.85
CA ASP A 82 5.45 1.14 19.41
C ASP A 82 4.59 0.12 18.67
N ILE A 83 4.95 -0.17 17.41
CA ILE A 83 4.28 -1.15 16.55
C ILE A 83 5.28 -2.26 16.24
N ASP A 84 5.24 -3.32 17.04
CA ASP A 84 6.18 -4.45 16.98
C ASP A 84 6.31 -5.06 15.58
N GLY A 85 7.53 -5.17 15.08
CA GLY A 85 7.83 -5.82 13.78
C GLY A 85 7.32 -5.08 12.54
N PHE A 86 6.84 -3.84 12.68
CA PHE A 86 6.34 -3.06 11.54
C PHE A 86 7.47 -2.67 10.58
N GLY A 87 7.33 -3.02 9.30
CA GLY A 87 8.25 -2.56 8.25
C GLY A 87 9.64 -3.20 8.26
N ALA A 88 9.73 -4.49 8.57
CA ALA A 88 10.97 -5.27 8.66
C ALA A 88 11.92 -5.16 7.44
N CYS A 89 11.40 -5.01 6.22
CA CYS A 89 12.22 -4.83 5.01
C CYS A 89 12.58 -3.37 4.70
N GLU A 90 12.23 -2.43 5.58
CA GLU A 90 12.51 -0.99 5.43
C GLU A 90 11.90 -0.37 4.15
N GLY A 91 10.81 -0.94 3.64
CA GLY A 91 10.10 -0.43 2.45
C GLY A 91 10.69 -0.88 1.11
N THR A 92 11.49 -1.95 1.10
CA THR A 92 12.05 -2.55 -0.13
C THR A 92 11.10 -3.50 -0.87
N LEU A 93 9.82 -3.53 -0.47
CA LEU A 93 8.78 -4.39 -1.06
C LEU A 93 9.15 -5.90 -0.99
N ALA A 94 9.83 -6.30 0.09
CA ALA A 94 10.29 -7.68 0.31
C ALA A 94 9.59 -8.36 1.50
N CYS A 95 8.61 -7.71 2.11
CA CYS A 95 7.79 -8.28 3.19
C CYS A 95 6.39 -7.65 3.23
N SER A 96 5.45 -8.28 3.92
CA SER A 96 4.11 -7.78 4.18
C SER A 96 3.93 -7.16 5.58
N THR A 97 5.01 -6.96 6.34
CA THR A 97 4.91 -6.49 7.75
C THR A 97 4.54 -5.01 7.92
N CYS A 98 4.39 -4.28 6.82
CA CYS A 98 3.88 -2.91 6.79
C CYS A 98 2.39 -2.85 6.37
N HIS A 99 1.70 -3.98 6.35
CA HIS A 99 0.28 -4.07 6.04
C HIS A 99 -0.55 -3.19 7.00
N LEU A 100 -1.37 -2.33 6.42
CA LEU A 100 -2.32 -1.47 7.11
C LEU A 100 -3.70 -1.61 6.46
N ILE A 101 -4.73 -1.46 7.27
CA ILE A 101 -6.13 -1.44 6.84
C ILE A 101 -6.62 0.02 6.90
N PHE A 102 -7.14 0.51 5.78
CA PHE A 102 -7.58 1.89 5.62
C PHE A 102 -9.11 2.02 5.73
N GLU A 103 -9.57 3.21 6.10
CA GLU A 103 -10.99 3.57 5.98
C GLU A 103 -11.38 3.65 4.49
N ASP A 104 -12.59 3.22 4.15
CA ASP A 104 -13.08 3.13 2.75
C ASP A 104 -12.88 4.43 1.96
N HIS A 105 -13.21 5.57 2.60
CA HIS A 105 -13.14 6.88 1.98
C HIS A 105 -11.70 7.36 1.71
N ILE A 106 -10.72 6.88 2.49
CA ILE A 106 -9.30 7.14 2.27
C ILE A 106 -8.77 6.19 1.21
N PHE A 107 -9.12 4.90 1.30
CA PHE A 107 -8.71 3.88 0.36
C PHE A 107 -9.05 4.25 -1.09
N GLN A 108 -10.24 4.79 -1.33
CA GLN A 108 -10.67 5.28 -2.65
C GLN A 108 -9.84 6.44 -3.21
N GLN A 109 -9.09 7.16 -2.36
CA GLN A 109 -8.22 8.27 -2.76
C GLN A 109 -6.75 7.85 -2.93
N LEU A 110 -6.42 6.60 -2.60
CA LEU A 110 -5.07 6.08 -2.74
C LEU A 110 -4.72 5.88 -4.22
N ASP A 111 -3.42 5.89 -4.49
CA ASP A 111 -2.91 5.56 -5.82
C ASP A 111 -3.20 4.08 -6.14
N PRO A 112 -3.37 3.72 -7.42
CA PRO A 112 -3.62 2.33 -7.80
C PRO A 112 -2.51 1.42 -7.26
N ILE A 113 -2.92 0.26 -6.78
CA ILE A 113 -2.00 -0.78 -6.33
C ILE A 113 -1.21 -1.34 -7.52
N THR A 114 0.07 -1.64 -7.34
CA THR A 114 0.90 -2.28 -8.36
C THR A 114 0.83 -3.79 -8.24
N ASP A 115 1.18 -4.50 -9.31
CA ASP A 115 1.19 -5.97 -9.32
C ASP A 115 2.18 -6.52 -8.27
N GLU A 116 3.35 -5.89 -8.12
CA GLU A 116 4.34 -6.29 -7.12
C GLU A 116 3.85 -6.06 -5.68
N GLU A 117 3.10 -4.98 -5.45
CA GLU A 117 2.46 -4.72 -4.16
C GLU A 117 1.40 -5.78 -3.86
N MET A 118 0.55 -6.13 -4.84
CA MET A 118 -0.45 -7.19 -4.72
C MET A 118 0.20 -8.53 -4.36
N ASP A 119 1.25 -8.94 -5.07
CA ASP A 119 1.95 -10.21 -4.84
C ASP A 119 2.44 -10.35 -3.39
N MET A 120 2.93 -9.26 -2.80
CA MET A 120 3.37 -9.26 -1.40
C MET A 120 2.20 -9.13 -0.42
N LEU A 121 1.15 -8.39 -0.79
CA LEU A 121 -0.03 -8.20 0.04
C LEU A 121 -0.86 -9.50 0.16
N ASP A 122 -0.85 -10.37 -0.84
CA ASP A 122 -1.47 -11.70 -0.80
C ASP A 122 -0.86 -12.63 0.27
N LEU A 123 0.38 -12.35 0.69
CA LEU A 123 1.05 -13.06 1.78
C LEU A 123 0.72 -12.47 3.16
N ALA A 124 -0.04 -11.36 3.22
CA ALA A 124 -0.37 -10.70 4.47
C ALA A 124 -1.48 -11.43 5.23
N TYR A 125 -1.41 -11.40 6.56
CA TYR A 125 -2.43 -11.99 7.41
C TYR A 125 -3.59 -11.02 7.64
N GLY A 126 -4.82 -11.53 7.64
CA GLY A 126 -6.00 -10.69 7.87
C GLY A 126 -6.23 -9.67 6.75
N LEU A 127 -5.93 -10.07 5.51
CA LEU A 127 -6.16 -9.26 4.31
C LEU A 127 -7.65 -8.88 4.20
N THR A 128 -7.90 -7.62 3.86
CA THR A 128 -9.23 -7.03 3.64
C THR A 128 -9.24 -6.21 2.35
N ASP A 129 -10.42 -5.86 1.85
CA ASP A 129 -10.57 -5.11 0.60
C ASP A 129 -9.92 -3.71 0.63
N THR A 130 -9.73 -3.13 1.83
CA THR A 130 -9.08 -1.82 2.03
C THR A 130 -7.63 -1.93 2.54
N SER A 131 -7.02 -3.09 2.38
CA SER A 131 -5.63 -3.33 2.78
C SER A 131 -4.63 -2.79 1.79
N ARG A 132 -3.55 -2.18 2.28
CA ARG A 132 -2.39 -1.75 1.49
C ARG A 132 -1.09 -1.93 2.26
N LEU A 133 0.04 -1.96 1.55
CA LEU A 133 1.35 -1.89 2.19
C LEU A 133 1.67 -0.43 2.52
N GLY A 134 1.69 -0.08 3.81
CA GLY A 134 1.91 1.28 4.28
C GLY A 134 3.23 1.90 3.81
N CYS A 135 4.24 1.09 3.47
CA CYS A 135 5.49 1.59 2.90
C CYS A 135 5.34 2.15 1.47
N GLN A 136 4.29 1.75 0.73
CA GLN A 136 3.99 2.26 -0.63
C GLN A 136 3.06 3.48 -0.60
N ILE A 137 2.50 3.83 0.57
CA ILE A 137 1.53 4.92 0.70
C ILE A 137 2.21 6.18 1.23
N CYS A 138 2.31 7.21 0.39
CA CYS A 138 2.79 8.53 0.79
C CYS A 138 1.65 9.39 1.36
N LEU A 139 1.94 10.18 2.40
CA LEU A 139 0.99 11.11 2.98
C LEU A 139 0.59 12.20 2.00
N LYS A 140 -0.71 12.41 1.85
CA LYS A 140 -1.33 13.51 1.10
C LYS A 140 -2.06 14.44 2.06
N LYS A 141 -2.26 15.70 1.67
CA LYS A 141 -3.00 16.68 2.48
C LYS A 141 -4.44 16.23 2.81
N SER A 142 -5.07 15.48 1.92
CA SER A 142 -6.42 14.94 2.10
C SER A 142 -6.52 13.86 3.18
N MET A 143 -5.40 13.30 3.63
CA MET A 143 -5.33 12.22 4.61
C MET A 143 -5.23 12.73 6.05
N ASN A 144 -5.39 14.04 6.26
CA ASN A 144 -5.25 14.63 7.59
C ASN A 144 -6.39 14.22 8.51
N GLY A 145 -6.03 13.61 9.63
CA GLY A 145 -6.95 13.08 10.62
C GLY A 145 -7.41 11.65 10.34
N MET A 146 -6.85 10.97 9.32
CA MET A 146 -7.24 9.60 9.01
C MET A 146 -6.89 8.62 10.13
N THR A 147 -7.62 7.52 10.16
CA THR A 147 -7.33 6.38 11.01
C THR A 147 -6.93 5.20 10.15
N VAL A 148 -5.84 4.54 10.52
CA VAL A 148 -5.38 3.29 9.91
C VAL A 148 -5.24 2.24 11.00
N LYS A 149 -5.59 0.99 10.68
CA LYS A 149 -5.52 -0.11 11.62
C LYS A 149 -4.37 -1.05 11.26
N VAL A 150 -3.59 -1.43 12.27
CA VAL A 150 -2.61 -2.51 12.19
C VAL A 150 -3.36 -3.83 12.40
N PRO A 151 -3.25 -4.81 11.49
CA PRO A 151 -3.89 -6.12 11.65
C PRO A 151 -3.29 -6.90 12.84
N GLU A 152 -4.07 -7.82 13.40
CA GLU A 152 -3.77 -8.55 14.64
C GLU A 152 -2.55 -9.47 14.53
N SER A 153 -2.20 -9.91 13.31
CA SER A 153 -1.03 -10.74 13.07
C SER A 153 -0.15 -10.12 11.99
N VAL A 154 1.11 -9.93 12.36
CA VAL A 154 2.22 -9.51 11.49
C VAL A 154 3.35 -10.48 11.79
N ALA A 155 3.07 -11.76 11.58
CA ALA A 155 3.96 -12.83 12.03
C ALA A 155 5.09 -13.06 11.01
N ASP A 156 6.33 -13.02 11.49
CA ASP A 156 7.43 -13.70 10.83
C ASP A 156 7.13 -15.21 10.86
N VAL A 157 7.10 -15.87 9.71
CA VAL A 157 6.72 -17.29 9.51
C VAL A 157 7.51 -18.24 10.43
N ARG A 158 8.62 -17.77 11.01
CA ARG A 158 9.49 -18.52 11.93
C ARG A 158 8.96 -18.66 13.35
N GLN A 159 8.05 -17.81 13.85
CA GLN A 159 7.67 -17.83 15.27
C GLN A 159 6.50 -18.76 15.61
N ALA A 160 5.84 -19.38 14.63
CA ALA A 160 4.68 -20.25 14.86
C ALA A 160 5.01 -21.73 15.20
N VAL A 161 6.29 -22.12 15.32
CA VAL A 161 6.67 -23.55 15.45
C VAL A 161 7.15 -24.01 16.83
N ASP A 162 7.22 -23.15 17.85
CA ASP A 162 7.73 -23.57 19.17
C ASP A 162 6.63 -23.74 20.24
N MET A 163 5.52 -24.40 19.90
CA MET A 163 4.54 -24.88 20.89
C MET A 163 3.98 -26.24 20.49
N GLY A 164 4.81 -27.29 20.47
CA GLY A 164 4.30 -28.61 20.11
C GLY A 164 5.25 -29.81 20.09
N LYS A 165 6.03 -30.07 21.15
CA LYS A 165 6.23 -31.45 21.68
C LYS A 165 7.05 -31.47 22.96
N SER A 166 6.37 -31.54 24.08
CA SER A 166 6.87 -32.18 25.30
C SER A 166 5.80 -33.15 25.76
N SER A 167 5.89 -34.38 25.26
CA SER A 167 5.28 -35.60 25.81
C SER A 167 5.99 -36.79 25.20
#